data_AF-A0A484Z571-F1
#
_entry.id   AF-A0A484Z571-F1
#
_cell.length_a   1.000
_cell.length_b   1.000
_cell.length_c   1.000
_cell.angle_alpha   90.00
_cell.angle_beta   90.00
_cell.angle_gamma   90.00
#
_symmetry.space_group_name_H-M   'P 1'
#
loop_
_entity.id
_entity.type
_entity.pdbx_description
1 polymer ?
#
loop_
_entity_poly.entity_id
_entity_poly.type
_entity_poly.pdbx_seq_one_letter_code
_entity_poly.pdbx_strand_id
1 'polypeptide(L)' 'MILFNEGDDAEYRQQALNKSLIKIAPGEKEIIDLIDYLLTSCYVTGRTFAVDGGRPLR' A
#
# COMPACT_ATOMS: atom_id res chain seq x y z
N MET A 1 -3.79 -2.11 -2.78
CA MET A 1 -4.11 -1.08 -3.80
C MET A 1 -3.67 0.21 -3.17
N ILE A 2 -2.69 0.85 -3.80
CA ILE A 2 -1.99 2.00 -3.23
C ILE A 2 -2.75 3.29 -3.57
N LEU A 3 -3.20 3.42 -4.82
CA LEU A 3 -3.94 4.58 -5.32
C LEU A 3 -5.17 4.12 -6.13
N PHE A 4 -6.23 4.92 -6.10
CA PHE A 4 -7.40 4.77 -6.97
C PHE A 4 -7.22 5.55 -8.27
N ASN A 5 -7.83 5.08 -9.35
CA ASN A 5 -7.87 5.83 -10.59
C ASN A 5 -8.94 6.93 -10.50
N GLU A 6 -8.77 8.01 -11.28
CA GLU A 6 -9.70 9.14 -11.28
C GLU A 6 -11.15 8.74 -11.62
N GLY A 7 -11.33 7.72 -12.46
CA GLY A 7 -12.63 7.18 -12.85
C GLY A 7 -13.20 6.06 -11.97
N ASP A 8 -12.51 5.66 -10.90
CA ASP A 8 -13.01 4.60 -10.01
C ASP A 8 -14.24 5.10 -9.24
N ASP A 9 -15.37 4.42 -9.40
CA ASP A 9 -16.62 4.75 -8.71
C ASP A 9 -16.53 4.53 -7.19
N ALA A 10 -17.36 5.25 -6.43
CA ALA A 10 -17.42 5.19 -4.97
C ALA A 10 -17.66 3.76 -4.44
N GLU A 11 -18.52 2.97 -5.10
CA GLU A 11 -18.83 1.60 -4.68
C GLU A 11 -17.59 0.70 -4.84
N TYR A 12 -16.89 0.80 -5.96
CA TYR A 12 -15.65 0.08 -6.20
C TYR A 12 -14.57 0.47 -5.18
N ARG A 13 -14.41 1.76 -4.91
CA ARG A 13 -13.46 2.25 -3.90
C ARG A 13 -13.74 1.61 -2.55
N GLN A 14 -15.00 1.59 -2.12
CA GLN A 14 -15.38 1.04 -0.83
C GLN A 14 -15.18 -0.47 -0.76
N GLN A 15 -15.51 -1.22 -1.82
CA GLN A 15 -15.21 -2.65 -1.90
C GLN A 15 -13.69 -2.92 -1.83
N ALA A 16 -12.88 -2.11 -2.52
CA ALA A 16 -11.44 -2.25 -2.54
C ALA A 16 -10.76 -1.90 -1.20
N LEU A 17 -11.29 -0.92 -0.47
CA LEU A 17 -10.83 -0.59 0.90
C LEU A 17 -11.14 -1.75 1.85
N ASN A 18 -12.32 -2.36 1.73
CA ASN A 18 -12.68 -3.49 2.59
C ASN A 18 -11.74 -4.69 2.43
N LYS A 19 -11.06 -4.85 1.29
CA LYS A 19 -10.12 -5.96 1.07
C LYS A 19 -8.90 -5.93 1.99
N SER A 20 -8.50 -4.78 2.54
CA SER A 20 -7.37 -4.66 3.47
C SER A 20 -7.84 -4.54 4.93
N LEU A 21 -6.96 -4.88 5.88
CA LEU A 21 -7.26 -4.71 7.30
C LEU A 21 -7.30 -3.24 7.72
N ILE A 22 -6.40 -2.43 7.14
CA ILE A 22 -6.26 -1.01 7.48
C ILE A 22 -7.36 -0.16 6.81
N LYS A 23 -8.03 -0.66 5.76
CA LYS A 23 -9.17 -0.03 5.06
C LYS A 23 -8.94 1.42 4.59
N ILE A 24 -7.70 1.80 4.34
CA ILE A 24 -7.30 3.08 3.77
C ILE A 24 -6.64 2.88 2.40
N ALA A 25 -6.76 3.90 1.55
CA ALA A 25 -5.92 4.06 0.38
C ALA A 25 -4.78 5.01 0.77
N PRO A 26 -3.57 4.49 1.04
CA PRO A 26 -2.47 5.31 1.54
C PRO A 26 -1.93 6.32 0.52
N GLY A 27 -2.19 6.09 -0.77
CA GLY A 27 -1.61 6.89 -1.85
C GLY A 27 -0.13 6.59 -2.07
N GLU A 28 0.46 7.34 -3.00
CA GLU A 28 1.86 7.17 -3.43
C GLU A 28 2.89 7.40 -2.32
N LYS A 29 2.53 8.16 -1.28
CA LYS A 29 3.42 8.52 -0.18
C LYS A 29 4.03 7.30 0.53
N GLU A 30 3.25 6.25 0.78
CA GLU A 30 3.76 5.04 1.44
C GLU A 30 4.83 4.33 0.62
N ILE A 31 4.77 4.42 -0.71
CA ILE A 31 5.80 3.85 -1.58
C ILE A 31 7.07 4.69 -1.53
N ILE A 32 6.93 6.02 -1.52
CA ILE A 32 8.05 6.95 -1.38
C ILE A 32 8.76 6.70 -0.04
N ASP A 33 8.01 6.62 1.06
CA ASP A 33 8.56 6.42 2.39
C ASP A 33 9.27 5.04 2.51
N LEU A 34 8.76 3.99 1.83
CA LEU A 34 9.46 2.69 1.74
C LEU A 34 10.76 2.78 0.93
N ILE A 35 10.78 3.52 -0.18
CA ILE A 35 11.99 3.71 -0.98
C ILE A 35 13.04 4.44 -0.15
N ASP A 36 12.67 5.51 0.55
CA ASP A 36 13.58 6.25 1.43
C ASP A 36 14.15 5.36 2.53
N TYR A 37 13.31 4.51 3.15
CA TYR A 37 13.77 3.49 4.10
C TYR A 37 14.80 2.52 3.48
N LEU A 38 14.53 2.01 2.28
CA LEU A 38 15.44 1.06 1.61
C LEU A 38 16.78 1.71 1.24
N LEU A 39 16.75 2.94 0.74
CA LEU A 39 17.95 3.68 0.33
C LEU A 39 18.83 4.11 1.50
N THR A 40 18.22 4.38 2.66
CA THR A 40 18.95 4.79 3.88
C THR A 40 19.46 3.61 4.70
N SER A 41 19.00 2.39 4.42
CA SER A 41 19.40 1.21 5.18
C SER A 41 20.81 0.73 4.84
N CYS A 42 21.64 0.50 5.86
CA CYS A 42 22.93 -0.19 5.71
C CYS A 42 22.87 -1.69 6.04
N TYR A 43 21.68 -2.24 6.29
CA TYR A 43 21.53 -3.60 6.82
C TYR A 43 20.41 -4.42 6.17
N VAL A 44 19.58 -3.80 5.33
CA VAL A 44 18.49 -4.48 4.62
C VAL A 44 18.94 -4.83 3.21
N THR A 45 18.92 -6.12 2.87
CA THR A 45 19.20 -6.60 1.51
C THR A 45 18.44 -7.90 1.23
N GLY A 46 18.12 -8.17 -0.04
CA GLY A 46 17.47 -9.41 -0.48
C GLY A 46 16.07 -9.63 0.11
N ARG A 47 15.35 -8.56 0.45
CA ARG A 47 14.00 -8.62 1.05
C ARG A 47 12.94 -8.06 0.11
N THR A 48 11.75 -8.64 0.18
CA THR A 48 10.52 -8.09 -0.41
C THR A 48 9.64 -7.56 0.71
N PHE A 49 9.15 -6.33 0.58
CA PHE A 49 8.25 -5.69 1.54
C PHE A 49 6.85 -5.62 0.95
N ALA A 50 5.86 -6.13 1.68
CA ALA A 50 4.46 -6.08 1.26
C ALA A 50 3.83 -4.76 1.72
N VAL A 51 3.46 -3.91 0.77
CA VAL A 51 2.72 -2.65 1.01
C VAL A 51 1.27 -2.82 0.55
N ASP A 52 0.52 -3.65 1.28
CA ASP A 52 -0.83 -4.05 0.87
C ASP A 52 -1.93 -3.73 1.90
N GLY A 53 -1.56 -3.15 3.04
CA GLY A 53 -2.47 -2.84 4.14
C GLY A 53 -2.99 -4.07 4.89
N GLY A 54 -2.23 -5.18 4.87
CA GLY A 54 -2.58 -6.42 5.55
C GLY A 54 -3.62 -7.25 4.81
N ARG A 55 -3.73 -7.11 3.48
CA ARG A 55 -4.67 -7.91 2.65
C ARG A 55 -4.52 -9.41 2.82
N PRO A 56 -3.30 -9.99 2.91
CA PRO A 56 -3.14 -11.44 3.04
C PRO A 56 -3.60 -11.99 4.40
N LEU A 57 -3.86 -11.11 5.38
CA LEU A 57 -4.23 -11.49 6.74
C LEU A 57 -5.75 -11.48 6.96
N ARG A 58 -6.54 -11.32 5.89
CA ARG A 58 -7.99 -11.25 5.92
C ARG A 58 -8.63 -12.47 5.28
#